data_AF-A0A9D2IX32-F1
#
_entry.id   AF-A0A9D2IX32-F1
#
_cell.length_a   1.000
_cell.length_b   1.000
_cell.length_c   1.000
_cell.angle_alpha   90.00
_cell.angle_beta   90.00
_cell.angle_gamma   90.00
#
_symmetry.space_group_name_H-M   'P 1'
#
loop_
_entity.id
_entity.type
_entity.pdbx_description
1 polymer ?
#
loop_
_entity_poly.entity_id
_entity_poly.type
_entity_poly.pdbx_seq_one_letter_code
_entity_poly.pdbx_strand_id
1 'polypeptide(L)'
;MPFDIQNFISNLIKQEKSGAKNSVDINTLLQQAISSQTQPSYIQTSGTIFTVNSQNNMVQTLYDSDGTRTETRSYDQNGELDRVIKDVYDDYGTLKERLIYDEDGKYTGKMSFESDPLTGVNKTISTDAYGNITDILESKQNPDGSKSSITRDAYGNILSASKLEERNGKTIMTIFDSSGKRTGRQISRNGEVVQTINYSYNQAGKLDKSVYRDSEGELQRTLYFSYNSDGQIEKTTHRDAFGRTVEVLESTYNADGTRTTVRKNAEGEILETTTFDKYGNQLEEI
;
A
#
# COMPACT_ATOMS: atom_id res chain seq x y z
N MET A 1 -9.69 -38.48 4.27
CA MET A 1 -11.13 -38.18 4.38
C MET A 1 -11.25 -36.68 4.60
N PRO A 2 -12.08 -35.94 3.84
CA PRO A 2 -12.28 -34.53 4.12
C PRO A 2 -12.98 -34.36 5.48
N PHE A 3 -12.47 -33.43 6.28
CA PHE A 3 -13.00 -33.10 7.60
C PHE A 3 -14.37 -32.41 7.44
N ASP A 4 -15.39 -32.94 8.10
CA ASP A 4 -16.76 -32.46 8.00
C ASP A 4 -17.02 -31.33 9.02
N ILE A 5 -16.76 -30.10 8.55
CA ILE A 5 -16.92 -28.84 9.31
C ILE A 5 -18.35 -28.67 9.84
N GLN A 6 -19.37 -29.19 9.15
CA GLN A 6 -20.78 -29.06 9.55
C GLN A 6 -21.10 -29.90 10.80
N ASN A 7 -20.50 -31.09 10.91
CA ASN A 7 -20.66 -31.96 12.07
C ASN A 7 -19.94 -31.41 13.32
N PHE A 8 -18.79 -30.77 13.12
CA PHE A 8 -18.04 -30.16 14.21
C PHE A 8 -18.75 -28.91 14.79
N ILE A 9 -19.27 -28.04 13.92
CA ILE A 9 -20.06 -26.87 14.31
C ILE A 9 -21.35 -27.29 15.05
N SER A 10 -22.01 -28.36 14.60
CA SER A 10 -23.19 -28.92 15.29
C SER A 10 -22.87 -29.41 16.72
N ASN A 11 -21.64 -29.88 16.97
CA ASN A 11 -21.23 -30.29 18.31
C ASN A 11 -20.84 -29.11 19.20
N LEU A 12 -20.27 -28.04 18.62
CA LEU A 12 -19.96 -26.78 19.33
C LEU A 12 -21.24 -26.10 19.85
N ILE A 13 -22.27 -25.98 19.01
CA ILE A 13 -23.56 -25.36 19.37
C ILE A 13 -24.31 -26.19 20.43
N LYS A 14 -24.15 -27.51 20.44
CA LYS A 14 -24.73 -28.39 21.47
C LYS A 14 -24.04 -28.24 22.83
N GLN A 15 -22.77 -27.87 22.87
CA GLN A 15 -22.00 -27.68 24.10
C GLN A 15 -22.22 -26.30 24.74
N GLU A 16 -22.45 -25.24 23.96
CA GLU A 16 -22.87 -23.94 24.52
C GLU A 16 -24.25 -24.01 25.20
N LYS A 17 -25.19 -24.79 24.64
CA LYS A 17 -26.53 -24.97 25.22
C LYS A 17 -26.56 -25.79 26.52
N SER A 18 -25.48 -26.51 26.87
CA SER A 18 -25.42 -27.32 28.09
C SER A 18 -24.84 -26.56 29.31
N GLY A 19 -24.50 -25.27 29.16
CA GLY A 19 -24.08 -24.43 30.28
C GLY A 19 -22.69 -24.74 30.85
N ALA A 20 -21.89 -25.55 30.17
CA ALA A 20 -20.51 -25.80 30.55
C ALA A 20 -19.64 -24.57 30.17
N LYS A 21 -19.38 -23.70 31.14
CA LYS A 21 -18.27 -22.73 31.04
C LYS A 21 -16.98 -23.51 30.88
N ASN A 22 -16.40 -23.51 29.68
CA ASN A 22 -14.97 -23.67 29.49
C ASN A 22 -14.59 -22.94 28.20
N SER A 23 -13.60 -22.08 28.32
CA SER A 23 -12.97 -21.31 27.25
C SER A 23 -12.72 -22.18 26.03
N VAL A 24 -13.23 -21.75 24.88
CA VAL A 24 -12.80 -22.30 23.59
C VAL A 24 -11.27 -22.17 23.55
N ASP A 25 -10.57 -23.30 23.48
CA ASP A 25 -9.11 -23.31 23.38
C ASP A 25 -8.72 -22.74 22.01
N ILE A 26 -8.27 -21.49 22.03
CA ILE A 26 -7.86 -20.71 20.87
C ILE A 26 -6.82 -21.48 20.03
N ASN A 27 -5.96 -22.27 20.68
CA ASN A 27 -4.96 -23.09 19.99
C ASN A 27 -5.60 -24.18 19.11
N THR A 28 -6.73 -24.74 19.55
CA THR A 28 -7.49 -25.73 18.79
C THR A 28 -8.16 -25.10 17.57
N LEU A 29 -8.66 -23.87 17.68
CA LEU A 29 -9.22 -23.13 16.54
C LEU A 29 -8.15 -22.75 15.52
N LEU A 30 -6.97 -22.36 15.98
CA LEU A 30 -5.83 -21.97 15.14
C LEU A 30 -5.33 -23.16 14.30
N GLN A 31 -5.12 -24.32 14.93
CA GLN A 31 -4.69 -25.55 14.24
C GLN A 31 -5.71 -26.02 13.19
N GLN A 32 -7.00 -25.84 13.45
CA GLN A 32 -8.06 -26.21 12.51
C GLN A 32 -8.15 -25.27 11.31
N ALA A 33 -8.05 -23.94 11.52
CA ALA A 33 -8.03 -22.95 10.44
C ALA A 33 -6.79 -23.06 9.55
N ILE A 34 -5.64 -23.42 10.14
CA ILE A 34 -4.40 -23.68 9.38
C ILE A 34 -4.53 -24.96 8.52
N SER A 35 -5.21 -25.99 9.05
CA SER A 35 -5.37 -27.28 8.36
C SER A 35 -6.35 -27.28 7.18
N SER A 36 -7.26 -26.32 7.09
CA SER A 36 -8.34 -26.30 6.08
C SER A 36 -7.92 -25.75 4.71
N GLN A 37 -6.75 -25.09 4.59
CA GLN A 37 -6.27 -24.41 3.37
C GLN A 37 -7.29 -23.46 2.69
N THR A 38 -8.37 -23.08 3.38
CA THR A 38 -9.41 -22.19 2.88
C THR A 38 -9.39 -20.89 3.67
N GLN A 39 -8.74 -19.89 3.08
CA GLN A 39 -8.85 -18.50 3.47
C GLN A 39 -10.16 -17.90 2.91
N PRO A 40 -10.99 -17.19 3.70
CA PRO A 40 -11.02 -17.09 5.17
C PRO A 40 -11.97 -18.14 5.80
N SER A 41 -11.56 -18.73 6.93
CA SER A 41 -12.42 -19.58 7.77
C SER A 41 -13.17 -18.71 8.79
N TYR A 42 -14.52 -18.71 8.74
CA TYR A 42 -15.37 -17.93 9.63
C TYR A 42 -15.84 -18.78 10.81
N ILE A 43 -15.65 -18.28 12.03
CA ILE A 43 -16.30 -18.82 13.24
C ILE A 43 -17.13 -17.70 13.85
N GLN A 44 -18.45 -17.82 13.73
CA GLN A 44 -19.40 -16.91 14.34
C GLN A 44 -19.99 -17.58 15.58
N THR A 45 -19.65 -17.06 16.75
CA THR A 45 -20.39 -17.28 18.00
C THR A 45 -20.94 -15.93 18.44
N SER A 46 -22.09 -15.92 19.10
CA SER A 46 -22.79 -14.75 19.68
C SER A 46 -21.96 -13.45 19.79
N GLY A 47 -22.00 -12.58 18.77
CA GLY A 47 -21.32 -11.28 18.78
C GLY A 47 -19.79 -11.31 18.60
N THR A 48 -19.19 -12.41 18.16
CA THR A 48 -17.75 -12.56 17.93
C THR A 48 -17.46 -13.21 16.57
N ILE A 49 -16.48 -12.67 15.86
CA ILE A 49 -15.96 -13.22 14.60
C ILE A 49 -14.45 -13.46 14.74
N PHE A 50 -13.99 -14.66 14.41
CA PHE A 50 -12.57 -14.96 14.27
C PHE A 50 -12.17 -14.97 12.79
N THR A 51 -11.01 -14.42 12.46
CA THR A 51 -10.43 -14.41 11.12
C THR A 51 -8.95 -14.68 11.22
N VAL A 52 -8.39 -15.49 10.31
CA VAL A 52 -6.95 -15.66 10.16
C VAL A 52 -6.52 -14.82 8.94
N ASN A 53 -5.52 -13.95 9.10
CA ASN A 53 -5.03 -13.12 7.99
C ASN A 53 -4.02 -13.90 7.11
N SER A 54 -3.53 -13.27 6.03
CA SER A 54 -2.59 -13.90 5.10
C SER A 54 -1.20 -14.18 5.69
N GLN A 55 -0.90 -13.65 6.89
CA GLN A 55 0.30 -13.92 7.67
C GLN A 55 0.07 -15.00 8.75
N ASN A 56 -1.08 -15.69 8.73
CA ASN A 56 -1.50 -16.67 9.74
C ASN A 56 -1.70 -16.11 11.15
N ASN A 57 -1.81 -14.79 11.30
CA ASN A 57 -2.20 -14.18 12.58
C ASN A 57 -3.71 -14.25 12.73
N MET A 58 -4.17 -14.56 13.93
CA MET A 58 -5.60 -14.61 14.23
C MET A 58 -6.08 -13.24 14.73
N VAL A 59 -7.27 -12.86 14.28
CA VAL A 59 -7.96 -11.64 14.69
C VAL A 59 -9.32 -12.03 15.24
N GLN A 60 -9.61 -11.63 16.47
CA GLN A 60 -10.94 -11.73 17.07
C GLN A 60 -11.61 -10.36 16.99
N THR A 61 -12.82 -10.30 16.46
CA THR A 61 -13.64 -9.09 16.38
C THR A 61 -14.90 -9.26 17.21
N LEU A 62 -15.15 -8.35 18.14
CA LEU A 62 -16.31 -8.36 19.02
C LEU A 62 -17.30 -7.28 18.58
N TYR A 63 -18.58 -7.60 18.71
CA TYR A 63 -19.72 -6.77 18.35
C TYR A 63 -20.67 -6.64 19.53
N ASP A 64 -21.33 -5.49 19.65
CA ASP A 64 -22.45 -5.31 20.57
C ASP A 64 -23.74 -5.98 20.06
N SER A 65 -24.84 -5.84 20.81
CA SER A 65 -26.15 -6.39 20.47
C SER A 65 -26.72 -5.87 19.15
N ASP A 66 -26.27 -4.69 18.74
CA ASP A 66 -26.77 -3.99 17.55
C ASP A 66 -25.91 -4.32 16.32
N GLY A 67 -24.88 -5.15 16.50
CA GLY A 67 -23.96 -5.55 15.43
C GLY A 67 -22.89 -4.50 15.13
N THR A 68 -22.70 -3.52 16.01
CA THR A 68 -21.61 -2.54 15.90
C THR A 68 -20.34 -3.15 16.49
N ARG A 69 -19.23 -3.02 15.78
CA ARG A 69 -17.93 -3.54 16.24
C ARG A 69 -17.47 -2.72 17.44
N THR A 70 -17.11 -3.37 18.55
CA THR A 70 -16.66 -2.69 19.77
C THR A 70 -15.19 -2.91 20.04
N GLU A 71 -14.65 -4.07 19.66
CA GLU A 71 -13.27 -4.44 19.97
C GLU A 71 -12.67 -5.35 18.91
N THR A 72 -11.36 -5.22 18.71
CA THR A 72 -10.56 -6.12 17.89
C THR A 72 -9.33 -6.55 18.68
N ARG A 73 -9.07 -7.85 18.75
CA ARG A 73 -7.87 -8.43 19.36
C ARG A 73 -7.05 -9.11 18.27
N SER A 74 -5.77 -8.77 18.22
CA SER A 74 -4.80 -9.40 17.32
C SER A 74 -3.95 -10.37 18.12
N TYR A 75 -3.76 -11.56 17.57
CA TYR A 75 -2.94 -12.62 18.14
C TYR A 75 -1.82 -12.96 17.17
N ASP A 76 -0.65 -13.30 17.71
CA ASP A 76 0.48 -13.77 16.94
C ASP A 76 0.25 -15.19 16.37
N GLN A 77 1.27 -15.75 15.71
CA GLN A 77 1.21 -17.10 15.12
C GLN A 77 1.17 -18.23 16.17
N ASN A 78 1.50 -17.93 17.43
CA ASN A 78 1.45 -18.87 18.54
C ASN A 78 0.12 -18.78 19.30
N GLY A 79 -0.76 -17.84 18.94
CA GLY A 79 -2.01 -17.58 19.62
C GLY A 79 -1.88 -16.68 20.86
N GLU A 80 -0.71 -16.07 21.06
CA GLU A 80 -0.50 -15.07 22.13
C GLU A 80 -1.09 -13.73 21.71
N LEU A 81 -1.68 -13.01 22.67
CA LEU A 81 -2.27 -11.70 22.41
C LEU A 81 -1.16 -10.70 22.10
N ASP A 82 -1.25 -10.00 20.98
CA ASP A 82 -0.29 -8.96 20.57
C ASP A 82 -0.85 -7.55 20.86
N ARG A 83 -2.15 -7.35 20.60
CA ARG A 83 -2.76 -6.03 20.67
C ARG A 83 -4.27 -6.08 20.85
N VAL A 84 -4.82 -5.10 21.58
CA VAL A 84 -6.26 -4.84 21.66
C VAL A 84 -6.57 -3.45 21.13
N ILE A 85 -7.62 -3.34 20.31
CA ILE A 85 -8.15 -2.08 19.78
C ILE A 85 -9.61 -1.99 20.19
N LYS A 86 -10.00 -0.90 20.85
CA LYS A 86 -11.41 -0.61 21.18
C LYS A 86 -11.91 0.54 20.32
N ASP A 87 -13.03 0.34 19.62
CA ASP A 87 -13.66 1.36 18.81
C ASP A 87 -14.62 2.20 19.67
N VAL A 88 -14.58 3.52 19.47
CA VAL A 88 -15.47 4.49 20.15
C VAL A 88 -16.24 5.25 19.08
N TYR A 89 -17.56 5.27 19.22
CA TYR A 89 -18.48 5.90 18.27
C TYR A 89 -19.10 7.17 18.87
N ASP A 90 -19.52 8.08 18.02
CA ASP A 90 -20.40 9.19 18.42
C ASP A 90 -21.86 8.74 18.55
N ASP A 91 -22.73 9.67 18.97
CA ASP A 91 -24.16 9.43 19.16
C ASP A 91 -24.91 9.05 17.86
N TYR A 92 -24.27 9.21 16.70
CA TYR A 92 -24.80 8.87 15.39
C TYR A 92 -24.26 7.55 14.85
N GLY A 93 -23.44 6.83 15.63
CA GLY A 93 -22.82 5.57 15.23
C GLY A 93 -21.64 5.74 14.28
N THR A 94 -21.05 6.93 14.18
CA THR A 94 -19.84 7.18 13.39
C THR A 94 -18.61 6.91 14.24
N LEU A 95 -17.64 6.16 13.71
CA LEU A 95 -16.39 5.87 14.41
C LEU A 95 -15.60 7.16 14.67
N LYS A 96 -15.40 7.49 15.94
CA LYS A 96 -14.73 8.72 16.38
C LYS A 96 -13.29 8.45 16.83
N GLU A 97 -13.08 7.35 17.56
CA GLU A 97 -11.74 7.00 18.07
C GLU A 97 -11.47 5.50 18.06
N ARG A 98 -10.19 5.15 18.06
CA ARG A 98 -9.68 3.83 18.42
C ARG A 98 -8.71 3.95 19.57
N LEU A 99 -8.98 3.25 20.67
CA LEU A 99 -8.07 3.14 21.81
C LEU A 99 -7.21 1.89 21.64
N ILE A 100 -5.90 2.03 21.77
CA ILE A 100 -4.93 0.97 21.50
C ILE A 100 -4.30 0.54 22.82
N TYR A 101 -4.23 -0.77 23.02
CA TYR A 101 -3.63 -1.40 24.18
C TYR A 101 -2.64 -2.49 23.72
N ASP A 102 -1.57 -2.67 24.48
CA ASP A 102 -0.62 -3.77 24.28
C ASP A 102 -1.18 -5.13 24.77
N GLU A 103 -0.34 -6.17 24.68
CA GLU A 103 -0.60 -7.54 25.12
C GLU A 103 -0.99 -7.66 26.60
N ASP A 104 -0.45 -6.79 27.46
CA ASP A 104 -0.74 -6.72 28.89
C ASP A 104 -2.03 -5.95 29.20
N GLY A 105 -2.69 -5.40 28.17
CA GLY A 105 -3.88 -4.56 28.30
C GLY A 105 -3.58 -3.15 28.79
N LYS A 106 -2.32 -2.71 28.76
CA LYS A 106 -1.93 -1.33 29.08
C LYS A 106 -2.18 -0.42 27.88
N TYR A 107 -2.72 0.76 28.16
CA TYR A 107 -3.00 1.77 27.14
C TYR A 107 -1.70 2.28 26.51
N THR A 108 -1.63 2.21 25.18
CA THR A 108 -0.46 2.62 24.39
C THR A 108 -0.70 3.84 23.52
N GLY A 109 -1.96 4.23 23.30
CA GLY A 109 -2.30 5.40 22.51
C GLY A 109 -3.69 5.35 21.90
N LYS A 110 -3.98 6.30 21.00
CA LYS A 110 -5.25 6.33 20.26
C LYS A 110 -5.10 6.86 18.84
N MET A 111 -6.12 6.59 18.03
CA MET A 111 -6.37 7.27 16.77
C MET A 111 -7.70 8.01 16.86
N SER A 112 -7.74 9.30 16.55
CA SER A 112 -8.96 10.09 16.44
C SER A 112 -9.27 10.36 14.96
N PHE A 113 -10.53 10.26 14.57
CA PHE A 113 -10.99 10.41 13.19
C PHE A 113 -11.84 11.66 13.02
N GLU A 114 -11.51 12.48 12.03
CA GLU A 114 -12.25 13.69 11.68
C GLU A 114 -12.54 13.68 10.16
N SER A 115 -13.73 14.13 9.77
CA SER A 115 -14.09 14.30 8.36
C SER A 115 -14.59 15.72 8.14
N ASP A 116 -14.02 16.42 7.17
CA ASP A 116 -14.50 17.72 6.71
C ASP A 116 -15.42 17.51 5.48
N PRO A 117 -16.75 17.63 5.65
CA PRO A 117 -17.69 17.37 4.56
C PRO A 117 -17.63 18.42 3.43
N LEU A 118 -17.05 19.60 3.68
CA LEU A 118 -16.90 20.64 2.66
C LEU A 118 -15.72 20.36 1.73
N THR A 119 -14.62 19.86 2.28
CA THR A 119 -13.41 19.57 1.49
C THR A 119 -13.26 18.10 1.11
N GLY A 120 -14.03 17.21 1.75
CA GLY A 120 -13.91 15.75 1.59
C GLY A 120 -12.63 15.18 2.20
N VAL A 121 -11.92 15.98 3.01
CA VAL A 121 -10.70 15.55 3.70
C VAL A 121 -11.07 14.75 4.95
N ASN A 122 -10.50 13.57 5.06
CA ASN A 122 -10.53 12.75 6.26
C ASN A 122 -9.17 12.82 6.94
N LYS A 123 -9.17 13.11 8.24
CA LYS A 123 -7.98 13.21 9.07
C LYS A 123 -8.00 12.11 10.14
N THR A 124 -6.86 11.45 10.30
CA THR A 124 -6.57 10.56 11.42
C THR A 124 -5.44 11.17 12.22
N ILE A 125 -5.64 11.36 13.52
CA ILE A 125 -4.63 11.87 14.45
C ILE A 125 -4.24 10.73 15.39
N SER A 126 -2.98 10.29 15.29
CA SER A 126 -2.43 9.25 16.15
C SER A 126 -1.71 9.88 17.33
N THR A 127 -1.92 9.36 18.55
CA THR A 127 -1.21 9.80 19.76
C THR A 127 -0.63 8.62 20.52
N ASP A 128 0.46 8.86 21.24
CA ASP A 128 1.01 7.92 22.22
C ASP A 128 0.16 7.85 23.50
N ALA A 129 0.59 7.02 24.46
CA ALA A 129 -0.06 6.82 25.74
C ALA A 129 -0.14 8.09 26.62
N TYR A 130 0.71 9.08 26.36
CA TYR A 130 0.77 10.35 27.08
C TYR A 130 -0.05 11.45 26.37
N GLY A 131 -0.62 11.14 25.20
CA GLY A 131 -1.39 12.09 24.39
C GLY A 131 -0.54 12.93 23.45
N ASN A 132 0.77 12.64 23.30
CA ASN A 132 1.58 13.33 22.31
C ASN A 132 1.23 12.82 20.91
N ILE A 133 1.07 13.74 19.95
CA ILE A 133 0.83 13.39 18.56
C ILE A 133 2.06 12.66 18.00
N THR A 134 1.87 11.49 17.40
CA THR A 134 2.91 10.75 16.68
C THR A 134 2.86 11.07 15.20
N ASP A 135 1.66 11.13 14.64
CA ASP A 135 1.43 11.40 13.23
C ASP A 135 0.00 11.90 12.98
N ILE A 136 -0.16 12.63 11.88
CA ILE A 136 -1.43 13.10 11.34
C ILE A 136 -1.51 12.64 9.89
N LEU A 137 -2.45 11.77 9.58
CA LEU A 137 -2.77 11.32 8.23
C LEU A 137 -3.97 12.10 7.70
N GLU A 138 -3.78 12.86 6.64
CA GLU A 138 -4.85 13.46 5.87
C GLU A 138 -5.04 12.68 4.57
N SER A 139 -6.28 12.35 4.23
CA SER A 139 -6.62 11.66 2.99
C SER A 139 -7.87 12.25 2.35
N LYS A 140 -7.95 12.19 1.02
CA LYS A 140 -9.13 12.64 0.28
C LYS A 140 -9.31 11.87 -1.00
N GLN A 141 -10.55 11.83 -1.50
CA GLN A 141 -10.83 11.50 -2.89
C GLN A 141 -10.87 12.81 -3.69
N ASN A 142 -10.09 12.87 -4.76
CA ASN A 142 -10.05 13.98 -5.69
C ASN A 142 -11.22 13.88 -6.70
N PRO A 143 -11.58 15.00 -7.35
CA PRO A 143 -12.66 15.00 -8.35
C PRO A 143 -12.44 14.05 -9.54
N ASP A 144 -11.18 13.72 -9.86
CA ASP A 144 -10.81 12.73 -10.88
C ASP A 144 -10.99 11.27 -10.41
N GLY A 145 -11.51 11.05 -9.20
CA GLY A 145 -11.69 9.75 -8.57
C GLY A 145 -10.44 9.19 -7.88
N SER A 146 -9.27 9.78 -8.13
CA SER A 146 -8.03 9.38 -7.46
C SER A 146 -8.08 9.69 -5.96
N LYS A 147 -7.27 8.99 -5.17
CA LYS A 147 -7.14 9.26 -3.73
C LYS A 147 -5.76 9.80 -3.43
N SER A 148 -5.67 10.79 -2.55
CA SER A 148 -4.39 11.32 -2.07
C SER A 148 -4.29 11.14 -0.57
N SER A 149 -3.08 10.90 -0.08
CA SER A 149 -2.78 10.87 1.34
C SER A 149 -1.48 11.61 1.65
N ILE A 150 -1.42 12.26 2.81
CA ILE A 150 -0.23 12.89 3.36
C ILE A 150 -0.19 12.56 4.86
N THR A 151 0.93 12.01 5.32
CA THR A 151 1.22 11.82 6.73
C THR A 151 2.23 12.86 7.18
N ARG A 152 1.95 13.54 8.29
CA ARG A 152 2.82 14.52 8.93
C ARG A 152 3.17 14.11 10.34
N ASP A 153 4.30 14.58 10.85
CA ASP A 153 4.60 14.52 12.28
C ASP A 153 3.83 15.59 13.07
N ALA A 154 4.03 15.63 14.39
CA ALA A 154 3.42 16.61 15.29
C ALA A 154 3.81 18.07 14.98
N TYR A 155 4.92 18.30 14.28
CA TYR A 155 5.40 19.64 13.90
C TYR A 155 4.95 20.05 12.49
N GLY A 156 4.21 19.18 11.79
CA GLY A 156 3.70 19.42 10.44
C GLY A 156 4.66 19.01 9.31
N ASN A 157 5.81 18.42 9.63
CA ASN A 157 6.76 17.93 8.62
C ASN A 157 6.17 16.71 7.91
N ILE A 158 6.28 16.65 6.59
CA ILE A 158 5.77 15.53 5.80
C ILE A 158 6.66 14.30 6.03
N LEU A 159 6.07 13.22 6.54
CA LEU A 159 6.70 11.91 6.68
C LEU A 159 6.49 11.07 5.43
N SER A 160 5.30 11.11 4.84
CA SER A 160 4.99 10.42 3.60
C SER A 160 3.86 11.12 2.84
N ALA A 161 3.84 10.96 1.53
CA ALA A 161 2.74 11.40 0.69
C ALA A 161 2.54 10.44 -0.48
N SER A 162 1.28 10.18 -0.84
CA SER A 162 0.94 9.29 -1.94
C SER A 162 -0.29 9.73 -2.73
N LYS A 163 -0.39 9.25 -3.96
CA LYS A 163 -1.59 9.33 -4.82
C LYS A 163 -1.90 7.96 -5.39
N LEU A 164 -3.13 7.50 -5.22
CA LEU A 164 -3.66 6.25 -5.76
C LEU A 164 -4.65 6.58 -6.90
N GLU A 165 -4.44 6.02 -8.08
CA GLU A 165 -5.31 6.23 -9.24
C GLU A 165 -5.53 4.94 -10.03
N GLU A 166 -6.72 4.80 -10.62
CA GLU A 166 -7.05 3.69 -11.51
C GLU A 166 -6.85 4.10 -12.97
N ARG A 167 -6.14 3.27 -13.74
CA ARG A 167 -5.90 3.51 -15.16
C ARG A 167 -5.83 2.20 -15.93
N ASN A 168 -6.74 2.02 -16.88
CA ASN A 168 -6.78 0.85 -17.77
C ASN A 168 -6.76 -0.50 -17.02
N GLY A 169 -7.57 -0.62 -15.96
CA GLY A 169 -7.66 -1.83 -15.12
C GLY A 169 -6.42 -2.08 -14.26
N LYS A 170 -5.63 -1.04 -13.99
CA LYS A 170 -4.49 -1.08 -13.08
C LYS A 170 -4.64 0.01 -12.02
N THR A 171 -4.35 -0.37 -10.79
CA THR A 171 -4.19 0.58 -9.70
C THR A 171 -2.73 1.06 -9.69
N ILE A 172 -2.52 2.37 -9.63
CA ILE A 172 -1.20 2.99 -9.60
C ILE A 172 -1.09 3.79 -8.31
N MET A 173 -0.19 3.39 -7.42
CA MET A 173 0.21 4.19 -6.28
C MET A 173 1.49 4.95 -6.63
N THR A 174 1.45 6.27 -6.53
CA THR A 174 2.60 7.16 -6.70
C THR A 174 3.03 7.68 -5.34
N ILE A 175 4.33 7.60 -5.04
CA ILE A 175 4.92 7.99 -3.75
C ILE A 175 5.75 9.25 -3.96
N PHE A 176 5.65 10.19 -3.03
CA PHE A 176 6.35 11.47 -3.07
C PHE A 176 7.24 11.64 -1.84
N ASP A 177 8.34 12.36 -2.01
CA ASP A 177 9.12 12.89 -0.89
C ASP A 177 8.46 14.15 -0.28
N SER A 178 9.06 14.65 0.79
CA SER A 178 8.61 15.85 1.50
C SER A 178 8.65 17.13 0.67
N SER A 179 9.41 17.15 -0.44
CA SER A 179 9.43 18.27 -1.40
C SER A 179 8.37 18.13 -2.51
N GLY A 180 7.61 17.02 -2.51
CA GLY A 180 6.62 16.71 -3.53
C GLY A 180 7.18 16.07 -4.80
N LYS A 181 8.46 15.68 -4.82
CA LYS A 181 9.02 14.95 -5.96
C LYS A 181 8.64 13.47 -5.87
N ARG A 182 8.37 12.87 -7.03
CA ARG A 182 7.98 11.46 -7.12
C ARG A 182 9.17 10.54 -6.87
N THR A 183 9.19 9.81 -5.76
CA THR A 183 10.27 8.86 -5.43
C THR A 183 9.96 7.43 -5.83
N GLY A 184 8.69 7.10 -6.09
CA GLY A 184 8.37 5.77 -6.59
C GLY A 184 6.95 5.61 -7.14
N ARG A 185 6.73 4.44 -7.76
CA ARG A 185 5.43 3.95 -8.17
C ARG A 185 5.29 2.46 -7.87
N GLN A 186 4.11 2.05 -7.46
CA GLN A 186 3.67 0.67 -7.40
C GLN A 186 2.50 0.50 -8.35
N ILE A 187 2.57 -0.50 -9.21
CA ILE A 187 1.53 -0.82 -10.18
C ILE A 187 0.94 -2.15 -9.76
N SER A 188 -0.37 -2.15 -9.54
CA SER A 188 -1.12 -3.33 -9.16
C SER A 188 -2.17 -3.68 -10.21
N ARG A 189 -2.47 -4.97 -10.31
CA ARG A 189 -3.57 -5.50 -11.11
C ARG A 189 -4.32 -6.50 -10.24
N ASN A 190 -5.64 -6.33 -10.13
CA ASN A 190 -6.49 -7.17 -9.28
C ASN A 190 -6.02 -7.23 -7.80
N GLY A 191 -5.49 -6.12 -7.28
CA GLY A 191 -5.00 -6.04 -5.89
C GLY A 191 -3.56 -6.51 -5.68
N GLU A 192 -2.96 -7.22 -6.64
CA GLU A 192 -1.58 -7.72 -6.53
C GLU A 192 -0.60 -6.75 -7.19
N VAL A 193 0.56 -6.55 -6.57
CA VAL A 193 1.65 -5.74 -7.14
C VAL A 193 2.30 -6.51 -8.27
N VAL A 194 2.38 -5.89 -9.45
CA VAL A 194 3.01 -6.48 -10.64
C VAL A 194 4.29 -5.77 -11.06
N GLN A 195 4.53 -4.56 -10.55
CA GLN A 195 5.75 -3.81 -10.82
C GLN A 195 5.96 -2.71 -9.79
N THR A 196 7.21 -2.50 -9.40
CA THR A 196 7.63 -1.31 -8.66
C THR A 196 8.66 -0.51 -9.46
N ILE A 197 8.61 0.81 -9.33
CA ILE A 197 9.54 1.73 -9.98
C ILE A 197 10.07 2.70 -8.94
N ASN A 198 11.38 2.78 -8.74
CA ASN A 198 12.01 3.77 -7.87
C ASN A 198 12.71 4.85 -8.70
N TYR A 199 12.60 6.09 -8.26
CA TYR A 199 13.20 7.25 -8.91
C TYR A 199 14.28 7.86 -8.02
N SER A 200 15.40 8.24 -8.62
CA SER A 200 16.46 9.00 -7.96
C SER A 200 16.75 10.26 -8.75
N TYR A 201 17.13 11.33 -8.05
CA TYR A 201 17.35 12.64 -8.62
C TYR A 201 18.80 13.08 -8.38
N ASN A 202 19.37 13.81 -9.33
CA ASN A 202 20.68 14.43 -9.17
C ASN A 202 20.59 15.68 -8.28
N GLN A 203 21.74 16.29 -7.97
CA GLN A 203 21.82 17.48 -7.11
C GLN A 203 21.06 18.69 -7.68
N ALA A 204 20.93 18.79 -9.01
CA ALA A 204 20.11 19.82 -9.66
C ALA A 204 18.60 19.52 -9.61
N GLY A 205 18.20 18.41 -8.97
CA GLY A 205 16.81 17.99 -8.81
C GLY A 205 16.19 17.37 -10.05
N LYS A 206 16.97 17.03 -11.08
CA LYS A 206 16.50 16.33 -12.29
C LYS A 206 16.56 14.82 -12.10
N LEU A 207 15.69 14.10 -12.81
CA LEU A 207 15.61 12.63 -12.70
C LEU A 207 16.91 12.01 -13.21
N ASP A 208 17.66 11.37 -12.33
CA ASP A 208 18.95 10.75 -12.66
C ASP A 208 18.77 9.29 -13.09
N LYS A 209 17.86 8.59 -12.39
CA LYS A 209 17.72 7.14 -12.51
C LYS A 209 16.29 6.66 -12.26
N SER A 210 15.88 5.64 -13.00
CA SER A 210 14.66 4.85 -12.73
C SER A 210 15.01 3.37 -12.63
N VAL A 211 14.60 2.72 -11.55
CA VAL A 211 14.85 1.29 -11.28
C VAL A 211 13.51 0.56 -11.34
N TYR A 212 13.39 -0.46 -12.20
CA TYR A 212 12.17 -1.23 -12.40
C TYR A 212 12.34 -2.63 -11.82
N ARG A 213 11.41 -3.07 -10.97
CA ARG A 213 11.37 -4.41 -10.40
C ARG A 213 10.01 -5.07 -10.65
N ASP A 214 10.00 -6.40 -10.74
CA ASP A 214 8.77 -7.19 -10.92
C ASP A 214 7.97 -7.37 -9.62
N SER A 215 7.00 -8.29 -9.64
CA SER A 215 6.16 -8.69 -8.50
C SER A 215 6.96 -9.33 -7.36
N GLU A 216 8.06 -10.00 -7.70
CA GLU A 216 8.92 -10.69 -6.74
C GLU A 216 10.00 -9.74 -6.16
N GLY A 217 10.12 -8.53 -6.72
CA GLY A 217 11.10 -7.53 -6.30
C GLY A 217 12.45 -7.65 -7.02
N GLU A 218 12.54 -8.55 -8.00
CA GLU A 218 13.74 -8.77 -8.80
C GLU A 218 13.95 -7.62 -9.80
N LEU A 219 15.21 -7.26 -10.03
CA LEU A 219 15.55 -6.16 -10.92
C LEU A 219 15.25 -6.56 -12.37
N GLN A 220 14.40 -5.81 -13.06
CA GLN A 220 14.14 -6.01 -14.49
C GLN A 220 15.05 -5.15 -15.36
N ARG A 221 15.13 -3.85 -15.04
CA ARG A 221 15.95 -2.88 -15.78
C ARG A 221 16.21 -1.62 -14.98
N THR A 222 17.26 -0.91 -15.37
CA THR A 222 17.56 0.44 -14.87
C THR A 222 17.72 1.41 -16.04
N LEU A 223 17.10 2.58 -15.93
CA LEU A 223 17.28 3.69 -16.87
C LEU A 223 18.12 4.78 -16.21
N TYR A 224 19.14 5.27 -16.92
CA TYR A 224 19.95 6.41 -16.51
C TYR A 224 19.71 7.57 -17.47
N PHE A 225 19.60 8.78 -16.93
CA PHE A 225 19.32 9.98 -17.73
C PHE A 225 20.45 10.99 -17.59
N SER A 226 20.85 11.56 -18.72
CA SER A 226 21.82 12.65 -18.79
C SER A 226 21.26 13.79 -19.62
N TYR A 227 21.76 14.99 -19.33
CA TYR A 227 21.14 16.23 -19.75
C TYR A 227 22.15 17.13 -20.44
N ASN A 228 21.71 17.81 -21.49
CA ASN A 228 22.49 18.88 -22.11
C ASN A 228 22.53 20.14 -21.22
N SER A 229 23.27 21.17 -21.64
CA SER A 229 23.41 22.45 -20.93
C SER A 229 22.08 23.17 -20.71
N ASP A 230 21.14 23.04 -21.64
CA ASP A 230 19.79 23.63 -21.55
C ASP A 230 18.87 22.81 -20.64
N GLY A 231 19.33 21.65 -20.22
CA GLY A 231 18.67 20.81 -19.26
C GLY A 231 17.65 19.83 -19.81
N GLN A 232 17.65 19.61 -21.12
CA GLN A 232 16.85 18.61 -21.82
C GLN A 232 17.57 17.25 -21.75
N ILE A 233 16.81 16.15 -21.81
CA ILE A 233 17.39 14.79 -21.80
C ILE A 233 18.14 14.59 -23.11
N GLU A 234 19.47 14.54 -23.03
CA GLU A 234 20.36 14.30 -24.16
C GLU A 234 20.61 12.80 -24.36
N LYS A 235 20.62 12.02 -23.27
CA LYS A 235 20.86 10.59 -23.38
C LYS A 235 20.18 9.79 -22.29
N THR A 236 19.56 8.69 -22.71
CA THR A 236 18.99 7.66 -21.83
C THR A 236 19.69 6.33 -22.06
N THR A 237 20.26 5.75 -21.02
CA THR A 237 20.95 4.45 -21.08
C THR A 237 20.11 3.38 -20.39
N HIS A 238 19.74 2.33 -21.12
CA HIS A 238 18.96 1.21 -20.61
C HIS A 238 19.91 0.08 -20.23
N ARG A 239 19.81 -0.36 -18.97
CA ARG A 239 20.54 -1.52 -18.47
C ARG A 239 19.58 -2.63 -18.07
N ASP A 240 19.97 -3.87 -18.37
CA ASP A 240 19.22 -5.05 -17.97
C ASP A 240 19.37 -5.37 -16.47
N ALA A 241 18.75 -6.48 -16.05
CA ALA A 241 18.83 -7.03 -14.69
C ALA A 241 20.27 -7.28 -14.20
N PHE A 242 21.20 -7.56 -15.11
CA PHE A 242 22.60 -7.85 -14.82
C PHE A 242 23.49 -6.59 -14.86
N GLY A 243 22.90 -5.41 -15.09
CA GLY A 243 23.62 -4.15 -15.14
C GLY A 243 24.37 -3.91 -16.46
N ARG A 244 24.11 -4.70 -17.50
CA ARG A 244 24.70 -4.54 -18.83
C ARG A 244 23.88 -3.54 -19.63
N THR A 245 24.54 -2.64 -20.36
CA THR A 245 23.84 -1.76 -21.32
C THR A 245 23.25 -2.61 -22.44
N VAL A 246 21.97 -2.43 -22.72
CA VAL A 246 21.27 -3.13 -23.81
C VAL A 246 20.75 -2.17 -24.88
N GLU A 247 20.54 -0.91 -24.52
CA GLU A 247 20.05 0.11 -25.43
C GLU A 247 20.49 1.49 -24.95
N VAL A 248 20.77 2.38 -25.90
CA VAL A 248 21.07 3.79 -25.66
C VAL A 248 20.23 4.65 -26.59
N LEU A 249 19.54 5.64 -26.03
CA LEU A 249 18.82 6.67 -26.77
C LEU A 249 19.61 7.98 -26.64
N GLU A 250 20.01 8.59 -27.75
CA GLU A 250 20.67 9.90 -27.79
C GLU A 250 19.79 10.90 -28.53
N SER A 251 19.49 12.03 -27.91
CA SER A 251 18.57 13.05 -28.44
C SER A 251 19.30 14.37 -28.68
N THR A 252 19.11 14.93 -29.86
CA THR A 252 19.53 16.30 -30.22
C THR A 252 18.30 17.18 -30.41
N TYR A 253 18.42 18.45 -30.02
CA TYR A 253 17.32 19.42 -30.04
C TYR A 253 17.70 20.60 -30.93
N ASN A 254 16.85 20.88 -31.91
CA ASN A 254 17.06 21.96 -32.86
C ASN A 254 16.35 23.24 -32.39
N ALA A 255 16.82 24.39 -32.88
CA ALA A 255 16.28 25.70 -32.50
C ALA A 255 14.82 25.93 -32.93
N ASP A 256 14.33 25.18 -33.92
CA ASP A 256 12.92 25.19 -34.34
C ASP A 256 12.00 24.38 -33.39
N GLY A 257 12.58 23.76 -32.36
CA GLY A 257 11.91 22.93 -31.38
C GLY A 257 11.77 21.47 -31.76
N THR A 258 12.27 21.05 -32.94
CA THR A 258 12.30 19.63 -33.31
C THR A 258 13.36 18.88 -32.49
N ARG A 259 13.12 17.58 -32.29
CA ARG A 259 14.05 16.68 -31.60
C ARG A 259 14.32 15.45 -32.45
N THR A 260 15.58 15.13 -32.70
CA THR A 260 15.97 13.85 -33.31
C THR A 260 16.50 12.93 -32.22
N THR A 261 16.02 11.69 -32.18
CA THR A 261 16.49 10.64 -31.26
C THR A 261 17.07 9.49 -32.06
N VAL A 262 18.32 9.11 -31.75
CA VAL A 262 19.00 7.96 -32.30
C VAL A 262 18.99 6.84 -31.26
N ARG A 263 18.44 5.68 -31.62
CA ARG A 263 18.42 4.47 -30.81
C ARG A 263 19.56 3.54 -31.25
N LYS A 264 20.36 3.12 -30.28
CA LYS A 264 21.54 2.27 -30.49
C LYS A 264 21.45 1.02 -29.64
N ASN A 265 21.98 -0.10 -30.13
CA ASN A 265 22.18 -1.31 -29.34
C ASN A 265 23.37 -1.16 -28.37
N ALA A 266 23.71 -2.24 -27.67
CA ALA A 266 24.81 -2.28 -26.71
C ALA A 266 26.19 -2.02 -27.36
N GLU A 267 26.35 -2.45 -28.61
CA GLU A 267 27.56 -2.30 -29.42
C GLU A 267 27.69 -0.89 -30.04
N GLY A 268 26.64 -0.07 -29.92
CA GLY A 268 26.59 1.30 -30.45
C GLY A 268 26.12 1.40 -31.91
N GLU A 269 25.69 0.29 -32.50
CA GLU A 269 25.09 0.28 -33.83
C GLU A 269 23.72 0.97 -33.79
N ILE A 270 23.45 1.80 -34.80
CA ILE A 270 22.18 2.51 -34.92
C ILE A 270 21.11 1.50 -35.34
N LEU A 271 20.08 1.38 -34.51
CA LEU A 271 18.90 0.57 -34.79
C LEU A 271 17.81 1.38 -35.48
N GLU A 272 17.69 2.66 -35.12
CA GLU A 272 16.59 3.52 -35.53
C GLU A 272 16.95 4.99 -35.28
N THR A 273 16.51 5.88 -36.17
CA THR A 273 16.52 7.33 -35.96
C THR A 273 15.13 7.90 -36.14
N THR A 274 14.61 8.57 -35.12
CA THR A 274 13.25 9.15 -35.12
C THR A 274 13.31 10.65 -34.91
N THR A 275 12.63 11.42 -35.76
CA THR A 275 12.49 12.88 -35.59
C THR A 275 11.09 13.22 -35.12
N PHE A 276 11.01 14.11 -34.13
CA PHE A 276 9.79 14.59 -33.51
C PHE A 276 9.64 16.09 -33.73
N ASP A 277 8.39 16.53 -33.94
CA ASP A 277 8.06 17.96 -33.88
C ASP A 277 8.14 18.49 -32.43
N LYS A 278 7.97 19.81 -32.29
CA LYS A 278 8.00 20.49 -30.98
C LYS A 278 6.89 20.07 -30.01
N TYR A 279 5.86 19.36 -30.49
CA TYR A 279 4.76 18.83 -29.69
C TYR A 279 4.99 17.35 -29.33
N GLY A 280 6.06 16.73 -29.84
CA GLY A 280 6.40 15.33 -29.61
C GLY A 280 5.74 14.36 -30.58
N ASN A 281 5.13 14.84 -31.67
CA ASN A 281 4.62 13.96 -32.73
C ASN A 281 5.78 13.50 -33.61
N GLN A 282 5.79 12.22 -33.96
CA GLN A 282 6.78 11.65 -34.89
C GLN A 282 6.54 12.21 -36.30
N LEU A 283 7.61 12.74 -36.90
CA LEU A 283 7.63 13.23 -38.28
C LEU A 283 8.19 12.18 -39.23
N GLU A 284 9.33 11.57 -38.86
CA GLU A 284 10.07 10.62 -39.70
C GLU A 284 10.76 9.55 -38.84
N GLU A 285 10.93 8.35 -39.41
CA GLU A 285 11.66 7.21 -38.85
C GLU A 285 12.54 6.59 -39.95
N ILE A 286 13.83 6.42 -39.68
CA ILE A 286 14.87 5.94 -40.63
C ILE A 286 15.68 4.83 -39.98
#